data_AF-A0A7S3HBL8-F1
#
_entry.id   AF-A0A7S3HBL8-F1
#
_cell.length_a   1.000
_cell.length_b   1.000
_cell.length_c   1.000
_cell.angle_alpha   90.00
_cell.angle_beta   90.00
_cell.angle_gamma   90.00
#
_symmetry.space_group_name_H-M   'P 1'
#
loop_
_entity.id
_entity.type
_entity.pdbx_description
1 polymer ?
#
loop_
_entity_poly.entity_id
_entity_poly.type
_entity_poly.pdbx_seq_one_letter_code
_entity_poly.pdbx_strand_id
1 'polypeptide(L)'
;MNIGAIAILPEGWKLAPKDRLPKSLKKEMKGLSWSAYSKEKPYILVAGPVPGEMYEKMILPILAPDPAKDDKVEFGKETFYFGGNRGRGQVYPEGNKSNNNQFFAEADGTIKAIDGLKVTIQKTDGTSIEQTVLPGADLVVTVGEEVRKDEPITTNPNVGGFGQAEKEVILQDMNRVYAFCALSFSIFLSQLSFVLKKKQFEKVQLAEGF
;
A
#
# COMPACT_ATOMS: atom_id res chain seq x y z
N MET A 1 -17.00 -0.42 7.28
CA MET A 1 -16.43 0.27 6.09
C MET A 1 -15.87 -0.76 5.13
N ASN A 2 -16.04 -0.56 3.83
CA ASN A 2 -15.41 -1.43 2.83
C ASN A 2 -13.95 -1.03 2.60
N ILE A 3 -13.20 -1.98 2.05
CA ILE A 3 -11.79 -1.82 1.72
C ILE A 3 -11.53 -2.22 0.27
N GLY A 4 -10.48 -1.67 -0.29
CA GLY A 4 -9.94 -2.03 -1.60
C GLY A 4 -8.43 -1.93 -1.58
N ALA A 5 -7.77 -2.65 -2.49
CA ALA A 5 -6.32 -2.67 -2.58
C ALA A 5 -5.86 -2.71 -4.03
N ILE A 6 -4.68 -2.14 -4.27
CA ILE A 6 -3.90 -2.24 -5.49
C ILE A 6 -2.51 -2.76 -5.14
N ALA A 7 -1.97 -3.64 -5.97
CA ALA A 7 -0.61 -4.11 -5.91
C ALA A 7 0.02 -3.95 -7.29
N ILE A 8 1.16 -3.26 -7.36
CA ILE A 8 1.96 -3.09 -8.56
C ILE A 8 3.20 -3.95 -8.37
N LEU A 9 3.26 -5.03 -9.14
CA LEU A 9 4.38 -5.97 -9.11
C LEU A 9 5.37 -5.63 -10.24
N PRO A 10 6.63 -6.07 -10.13
CA PRO A 10 7.58 -6.03 -11.24
C PRO A 10 7.04 -6.83 -12.44
N GLU A 11 7.52 -6.50 -13.64
CA GLU A 11 7.12 -7.24 -14.85
C GLU A 11 7.49 -8.73 -14.75
N GLY A 12 6.70 -9.60 -15.38
CA GLY A 12 6.84 -11.06 -15.29
C GLY A 12 6.08 -11.68 -14.10
N TRP A 13 5.89 -10.95 -13.00
CA TRP A 13 5.05 -11.41 -11.89
C TRP A 13 3.57 -11.39 -12.28
N LYS A 14 2.85 -12.42 -11.85
CA LYS A 14 1.43 -12.57 -12.17
C LYS A 14 0.64 -13.19 -11.04
N LEU A 15 -0.68 -13.04 -11.09
CA LEU A 15 -1.57 -13.74 -10.20
C LEU A 15 -1.41 -15.26 -10.37
N ALA A 16 -1.28 -15.98 -9.27
CA ALA A 16 -1.11 -17.42 -9.31
C ALA A 16 -2.38 -18.13 -9.87
N PRO A 17 -2.22 -19.09 -10.79
CA PRO A 17 -3.33 -19.91 -11.28
C PRO A 17 -4.06 -20.64 -10.14
N LYS A 18 -5.40 -20.72 -10.23
CA LYS A 18 -6.22 -21.31 -9.16
C LYS A 18 -5.90 -22.77 -8.89
N ASP A 19 -5.47 -23.53 -9.89
CA ASP A 19 -5.05 -24.94 -9.77
C ASP A 19 -3.78 -25.10 -8.91
N ARG A 20 -2.88 -24.11 -8.91
CA ARG A 20 -1.62 -24.11 -8.14
C ARG A 20 -1.81 -23.77 -6.66
N LEU A 21 -2.97 -23.23 -6.27
CA LEU A 21 -3.20 -22.75 -4.91
C LEU A 21 -3.51 -23.92 -3.94
N PRO A 22 -2.81 -24.00 -2.80
CA PRO A 22 -3.15 -24.90 -1.70
C PRO A 22 -4.59 -24.72 -1.21
N LYS A 23 -5.21 -25.81 -0.74
CA LYS A 23 -6.60 -25.80 -0.23
C LYS A 23 -6.79 -24.83 0.95
N SER A 24 -5.78 -24.69 1.82
CA SER A 24 -5.80 -23.75 2.95
C SER A 24 -5.92 -22.30 2.48
N LEU A 25 -5.04 -21.87 1.55
CA LEU A 25 -5.05 -20.52 1.00
C LEU A 25 -6.36 -20.20 0.25
N LYS A 26 -6.91 -21.16 -0.51
CA LYS A 26 -8.23 -20.99 -1.15
C LYS A 26 -9.35 -20.71 -0.15
N LYS A 27 -9.29 -21.33 1.03
CA LYS A 27 -10.30 -21.16 2.08
C LYS A 27 -10.19 -19.78 2.72
N GLU A 28 -8.98 -19.33 3.03
CA GLU A 28 -8.72 -17.99 3.59
C GLU A 28 -9.11 -16.87 2.64
N MET A 29 -8.91 -17.07 1.34
CA MET A 29 -9.28 -16.10 0.30
C MET A 29 -10.75 -16.16 -0.13
N LYS A 30 -11.61 -16.95 0.52
CA LYS A 30 -12.98 -17.18 0.03
C LYS A 30 -13.81 -15.89 0.03
N GLY A 31 -14.03 -15.32 -1.15
CA GLY A 31 -14.78 -14.07 -1.36
C GLY A 31 -13.89 -12.86 -1.65
N LEU A 32 -12.57 -13.02 -1.56
CA LEU A 32 -11.57 -12.08 -2.05
C LEU A 32 -11.11 -12.51 -3.45
N SER A 33 -11.36 -11.67 -4.45
CA SER A 33 -10.88 -11.88 -5.82
C SER A 33 -9.94 -10.76 -6.22
N TRP A 34 -8.78 -11.15 -6.73
CA TRP A 34 -7.84 -10.25 -7.37
C TRP A 34 -8.03 -10.33 -8.88
N SER A 35 -7.95 -9.17 -9.53
CA SER A 35 -8.08 -9.03 -10.98
C SER A 35 -6.93 -8.17 -11.51
N ALA A 36 -6.51 -8.43 -12.74
CA ALA A 36 -5.58 -7.54 -13.42
C ALA A 36 -6.26 -6.19 -13.69
N TYR A 37 -5.52 -5.09 -13.52
CA TYR A 37 -5.99 -3.74 -13.81
C TYR A 37 -6.32 -3.56 -15.29
N SER A 38 -5.50 -4.14 -16.17
CA SER A 38 -5.78 -4.20 -17.62
C SER A 38 -5.15 -5.45 -18.25
N LYS A 39 -5.57 -5.77 -19.47
CA LYS A 39 -4.99 -6.89 -20.25
C LYS A 39 -3.51 -6.64 -20.59
N GLU A 40 -3.13 -5.37 -20.79
CA GLU A 40 -1.78 -4.95 -21.15
C GLU A 40 -0.84 -4.95 -19.93
N LYS A 41 -1.37 -4.75 -18.72
CA LYS A 41 -0.61 -4.67 -17.48
C LYS A 41 -1.08 -5.73 -16.47
N PRO A 42 -0.82 -7.03 -16.74
CA PRO A 42 -1.26 -8.12 -15.87
C PRO A 42 -0.56 -8.17 -14.51
N TYR A 43 0.57 -7.46 -14.36
CA TYR A 43 1.34 -7.32 -13.12
C TYR A 43 0.78 -6.23 -12.19
N ILE A 44 -0.21 -5.44 -12.64
CA ILE A 44 -0.96 -4.53 -11.76
C ILE A 44 -2.24 -5.23 -11.37
N LEU A 45 -2.40 -5.49 -10.07
CA LEU A 45 -3.51 -6.25 -9.51
C LEU A 45 -4.36 -5.38 -8.61
N VAL A 46 -5.68 -5.49 -8.74
CA VAL A 46 -6.65 -4.76 -7.93
C VAL A 46 -7.64 -5.72 -7.28
N ALA A 47 -8.11 -5.37 -6.09
CA ALA A 47 -9.14 -6.09 -5.35
C ALA A 47 -10.09 -5.13 -4.64
N GLY A 48 -11.35 -5.54 -4.51
CA GLY A 48 -12.39 -4.78 -3.82
C GLY A 48 -13.49 -4.23 -4.74
N PRO A 49 -14.50 -3.57 -4.15
CA PRO A 49 -14.68 -3.36 -2.71
C PRO A 49 -15.09 -4.65 -1.97
N VAL A 50 -14.52 -4.89 -0.79
CA VAL A 50 -14.92 -6.01 0.10
C VAL A 50 -15.19 -5.52 1.53
N PRO A 51 -15.98 -6.25 2.33
CA PRO A 51 -16.28 -5.87 3.72
C PRO A 51 -15.02 -5.84 4.59
N GLY A 52 -14.68 -4.68 5.15
CA GLY A 52 -13.44 -4.51 5.92
C GLY A 52 -13.35 -5.35 7.19
N GLU A 53 -14.49 -5.65 7.82
CA GLU A 53 -14.54 -6.51 9.03
C GLU A 53 -14.13 -7.96 8.75
N MET A 54 -14.37 -8.45 7.54
CA MET A 54 -13.96 -9.80 7.14
C MET A 54 -12.55 -9.85 6.56
N TYR A 55 -12.04 -8.73 6.04
CA TYR A 55 -10.83 -8.68 5.22
C TYR A 55 -9.79 -7.68 5.73
N GLU A 56 -9.63 -7.53 7.06
CA GLU A 56 -8.58 -6.67 7.62
C GLU A 56 -7.18 -7.00 7.06
N LYS A 57 -6.96 -8.27 6.71
CA LYS A 57 -5.79 -8.74 5.97
C LYS A 57 -6.25 -9.37 4.65
N MET A 58 -5.78 -8.82 3.53
CA MET A 58 -5.94 -9.42 2.21
C MET A 58 -4.73 -10.28 1.85
N ILE A 59 -4.99 -11.49 1.34
CA ILE A 59 -3.94 -12.37 0.81
C ILE A 59 -3.90 -12.22 -0.70
N LEU A 60 -2.73 -11.87 -1.23
CA LEU A 60 -2.45 -11.78 -2.65
C LEU A 60 -1.57 -12.96 -3.07
N PRO A 61 -2.08 -13.95 -3.82
CA PRO A 61 -1.30 -15.06 -4.29
C PRO A 61 -0.58 -14.71 -5.59
N ILE A 62 0.72 -14.47 -5.50
CA ILE A 62 1.57 -14.18 -6.66
C ILE A 62 2.34 -15.42 -7.11
N LEU A 63 2.59 -15.51 -8.41
CA LEU A 63 3.48 -16.47 -9.02
C LEU A 63 4.72 -15.74 -9.53
N ALA A 64 5.88 -16.13 -8.99
CA ALA A 64 7.17 -15.63 -9.44
C ALA A 64 7.45 -16.02 -10.90
N PRO A 65 8.10 -15.13 -11.68
CA PRO A 65 8.59 -15.44 -13.00
C PRO A 65 9.76 -16.45 -12.94
N ASP A 66 10.11 -17.00 -14.11
CA ASP A 66 11.17 -17.98 -14.30
C ASP A 66 12.22 -17.39 -15.27
N PRO A 67 13.35 -16.85 -14.76
CA PRO A 67 14.41 -16.26 -15.59
C PRO A 67 14.99 -17.20 -16.65
N ALA A 68 14.82 -18.53 -16.50
CA ALA A 68 15.26 -19.49 -17.52
C ALA A 68 14.31 -19.58 -18.73
N LYS A 69 13.13 -18.97 -18.64
CA LYS A 69 12.09 -18.99 -19.68
C LYS A 69 11.76 -17.61 -20.23
N ASP A 70 12.19 -16.55 -19.55
CA ASP A 70 11.95 -15.17 -19.93
C ASP A 70 13.22 -14.35 -19.71
N ASP A 71 13.89 -14.02 -20.83
CA ASP A 71 15.14 -13.28 -20.83
C ASP A 71 14.99 -11.83 -20.33
N LYS A 72 13.76 -11.34 -20.16
CA LYS A 72 13.49 -10.00 -19.60
C LYS A 72 13.52 -9.97 -18.08
N VAL A 73 13.55 -11.13 -17.44
CA VAL A 73 13.51 -11.27 -15.98
C VAL A 73 14.87 -11.72 -15.49
N GLU A 74 15.43 -11.01 -14.51
CA GLU A 74 16.72 -11.33 -13.92
C GLU A 74 16.58 -11.70 -12.44
N PHE A 75 17.50 -12.53 -11.94
CA PHE A 75 17.61 -12.80 -10.51
C PHE A 75 18.16 -11.58 -9.78
N GLY A 76 17.38 -11.05 -8.84
CA GLY A 76 17.78 -9.87 -8.11
C GLY A 76 16.75 -9.44 -7.09
N LYS A 77 17.00 -8.25 -6.55
CA LYS A 77 16.07 -7.56 -5.67
C LYS A 77 15.08 -6.77 -6.53
N GLU A 78 13.80 -6.90 -6.23
CA GLU A 78 12.74 -6.19 -6.90
C GLU A 78 11.79 -5.55 -5.88
N THR A 79 11.14 -4.46 -6.28
CA THR A 79 10.25 -3.69 -5.40
C THR A 79 8.79 -3.86 -5.81
N PHE A 80 7.96 -4.15 -4.81
CA PHE A 80 6.52 -4.29 -4.91
C PHE A 80 5.88 -3.06 -4.28
N TYR A 81 4.94 -2.44 -4.97
CA TYR A 81 4.19 -1.31 -4.44
C TYR A 81 2.77 -1.72 -4.11
N PHE A 82 2.29 -1.31 -2.95
CA PHE A 82 0.95 -1.60 -2.46
C PHE A 82 0.24 -0.29 -2.13
N GLY A 83 -1.03 -0.23 -2.49
CA GLY A 83 -1.95 0.81 -2.07
C GLY A 83 -3.19 0.18 -1.46
N GLY A 84 -3.68 0.72 -0.35
CA GLY A 84 -4.87 0.23 0.32
C GLY A 84 -5.78 1.38 0.70
N ASN A 85 -7.07 1.27 0.41
CA ASN A 85 -8.10 2.22 0.82
C ASN A 85 -9.09 1.56 1.79
N ARG A 86 -9.47 2.29 2.83
CA ARG A 86 -10.60 1.97 3.71
C ARG A 86 -11.56 3.15 3.76
N GLY A 87 -12.85 2.89 3.51
CA GLY A 87 -13.87 3.94 3.50
C GLY A 87 -14.14 4.53 2.12
N ARG A 88 -15.00 5.55 2.07
CA ARG A 88 -15.46 6.19 0.84
C ARG A 88 -14.55 7.36 0.45
N GLY A 89 -14.39 7.58 -0.85
CA GLY A 89 -13.63 8.72 -1.39
C GLY A 89 -14.36 10.05 -1.28
N GLN A 90 -13.60 11.13 -1.46
CA GLN A 90 -14.04 12.53 -1.32
C GLN A 90 -14.51 13.16 -2.64
N VAL A 91 -14.15 12.56 -3.77
CA VAL A 91 -14.34 13.11 -5.12
C VAL A 91 -14.78 11.99 -6.07
N TYR A 92 -15.73 12.29 -6.96
CA TYR A 92 -16.18 11.41 -8.02
C TYR A 92 -15.32 11.57 -9.30
N PRO A 93 -15.31 10.59 -10.22
CA PRO A 93 -14.55 10.70 -11.47
C PRO A 93 -14.86 11.96 -12.29
N GLU A 94 -16.07 12.50 -12.19
CA GLU A 94 -16.50 13.73 -12.87
C GLU A 94 -15.95 15.02 -12.21
N GLY A 95 -15.25 14.91 -11.08
CA GLY A 95 -14.67 16.02 -10.33
C GLY A 95 -15.55 16.58 -9.20
N ASN A 96 -16.81 16.14 -9.12
CA ASN A 96 -17.74 16.59 -8.08
C ASN A 96 -17.34 16.04 -6.70
N LYS A 97 -17.49 16.85 -5.65
CA LYS A 97 -17.26 16.44 -4.26
C LYS A 97 -18.35 15.44 -3.81
N SER A 98 -17.96 14.46 -3.01
CA SER A 98 -18.88 13.54 -2.34
C SER A 98 -19.37 14.13 -1.01
N ASN A 99 -20.36 13.46 -0.42
CA ASN A 99 -20.85 13.82 0.91
C ASN A 99 -19.95 13.33 2.07
N ASN A 100 -18.81 12.71 1.76
CA ASN A 100 -17.77 12.35 2.74
C ASN A 100 -16.62 13.38 2.71
N ASN A 101 -16.96 14.66 2.66
CA ASN A 101 -16.01 15.74 2.48
C ASN A 101 -16.33 16.90 3.43
N GLN A 102 -15.31 17.70 3.73
CA GLN A 102 -15.48 18.97 4.42
C GLN A 102 -15.84 20.07 3.40
N PHE A 103 -16.81 20.90 3.76
CA PHE A 103 -17.23 22.03 2.95
C PHE A 103 -16.60 23.31 3.50
N PHE A 104 -16.27 24.21 2.59
CA PHE A 104 -15.57 25.46 2.86
C PHE A 104 -16.39 26.61 2.28
N ALA A 105 -16.31 27.78 2.90
CA ALA A 105 -17.00 28.98 2.44
C ALA A 105 -16.49 29.44 1.06
N GLU A 106 -17.39 29.63 0.10
CA GLU A 106 -17.04 30.06 -1.26
C GLU A 106 -16.52 31.51 -1.36
N ALA A 107 -16.82 32.35 -0.37
CA ALA A 107 -16.44 33.76 -0.34
C ALA A 107 -16.34 34.31 1.08
N ASP A 108 -15.64 35.44 1.22
CA ASP A 108 -15.64 36.24 2.45
C ASP A 108 -17.01 36.88 2.67
N GLY A 109 -17.52 36.85 3.90
CA GLY A 109 -18.79 37.49 4.23
C GLY A 109 -19.41 37.02 5.55
N THR A 110 -20.65 37.41 5.79
CA THR A 110 -21.42 37.01 6.97
C THR A 110 -22.46 35.95 6.60
N ILE A 111 -22.63 34.92 7.43
CA ILE A 111 -23.65 33.89 7.24
C ILE A 111 -25.03 34.51 7.47
N LYS A 112 -25.81 34.68 6.41
CA LYS A 112 -27.13 35.33 6.43
C LYS A 112 -28.26 34.36 6.80
N ALA A 113 -28.20 33.15 6.28
CA ALA A 113 -29.23 32.13 6.49
C ALA A 113 -28.63 30.73 6.36
N ILE A 114 -29.20 29.81 7.14
CA ILE A 114 -28.93 28.37 7.06
C ILE A 114 -30.30 27.70 6.93
N ASP A 115 -30.59 27.12 5.76
CA ASP A 115 -31.83 26.38 5.48
C ASP A 115 -31.49 24.91 5.22
N GLY A 116 -31.44 24.15 6.31
CA GLY A 116 -30.99 22.76 6.31
C GLY A 116 -29.56 22.62 5.81
N LEU A 117 -29.41 22.26 4.54
CA LEU A 117 -28.11 22.04 3.88
C LEU A 117 -27.68 23.21 2.99
N LYS A 118 -28.49 24.26 2.87
CA LYS A 118 -28.15 25.46 2.11
C LYS A 118 -27.62 26.52 3.05
N VAL A 119 -26.45 27.04 2.74
CA VAL A 119 -25.81 28.13 3.49
C VAL A 119 -25.75 29.34 2.59
N THR A 120 -26.29 30.47 3.04
CA THR A 120 -26.24 31.74 2.32
C THR A 120 -25.20 32.65 2.96
N ILE A 121 -24.15 33.00 2.20
CA ILE A 121 -23.13 33.97 2.61
C ILE A 121 -23.44 35.32 1.97
N GLN A 122 -23.54 36.37 2.77
CA GLN A 122 -23.63 37.75 2.31
C GLN A 122 -22.25 38.37 2.27
N LYS A 123 -21.79 38.75 1.08
CA LYS A 123 -20.50 39.42 0.87
C LYS A 123 -20.56 40.88 1.29
N THR A 124 -19.37 41.46 1.47
CA THR A 124 -19.18 42.90 1.75
C THR A 124 -19.70 43.81 0.63
N ASP A 125 -19.79 43.30 -0.61
CA ASP A 125 -20.35 44.01 -1.76
C ASP A 125 -21.89 44.05 -1.81
N GLY A 126 -22.56 43.41 -0.84
CA GLY A 126 -24.02 43.31 -0.75
C GLY A 126 -24.64 42.17 -1.55
N THR A 127 -23.86 41.45 -2.36
CA THR A 127 -24.32 40.24 -3.06
C THR A 127 -24.37 39.04 -2.11
N SER A 128 -25.23 38.07 -2.39
CA SER A 128 -25.34 36.82 -1.61
C SER A 128 -25.05 35.62 -2.48
N ILE A 129 -24.25 34.68 -1.97
CA ILE A 129 -24.00 33.38 -2.59
C ILE A 129 -24.72 32.31 -1.77
N GLU A 130 -25.46 31.44 -2.46
CA GLU A 130 -26.01 30.22 -1.88
C GLU A 130 -25.10 29.05 -2.24
N GLN A 131 -24.51 28.43 -1.23
CA GLN A 131 -23.75 27.19 -1.37
C GLN A 131 -24.54 26.03 -0.76
N THR A 132 -24.59 24.91 -1.47
CA THR A 132 -25.26 23.70 -0.99
C THR A 132 -24.23 22.73 -0.41
N VAL A 133 -24.41 22.37 0.85
CA VAL A 133 -23.65 21.35 1.57
C VAL A 133 -24.32 19.99 1.35
N LEU A 134 -23.56 18.90 1.27
CA LEU A 134 -24.13 17.55 1.15
C LEU A 134 -24.38 16.92 2.52
N PRO A 135 -25.36 16.00 2.66
CA PRO A 135 -25.68 15.38 3.94
C PRO A 135 -24.53 14.48 4.45
N GLY A 136 -24.14 14.64 5.70
CA GLY A 136 -23.17 13.76 6.38
C GLY A 136 -22.12 14.52 7.20
N ALA A 137 -21.83 15.76 6.83
CA ALA A 137 -21.03 16.69 7.63
C ALA A 137 -21.95 17.61 8.44
N ASP A 138 -21.58 17.90 9.68
CA ASP A 138 -22.34 18.81 10.54
C ASP A 138 -21.86 20.25 10.33
N LEU A 139 -22.77 21.21 10.29
CA LEU A 139 -22.41 22.63 10.21
C LEU A 139 -21.76 23.08 11.52
N VAL A 140 -20.65 23.83 11.42
CA VAL A 140 -19.93 24.39 12.57
C VAL A 140 -20.10 25.90 12.72
N VAL A 141 -20.77 26.52 11.75
CA VAL A 141 -21.02 27.97 11.70
C VAL A 141 -22.47 28.30 12.07
N THR A 142 -22.67 29.50 12.58
CA THR A 142 -23.99 30.02 12.99
C THR A 142 -24.41 31.23 12.17
N VAL A 143 -25.72 31.54 12.17
CA VAL A 143 -26.23 32.75 11.48
C VAL A 143 -25.69 33.99 12.18
N GLY A 144 -25.13 34.93 11.40
CA GLY A 144 -24.49 36.15 11.89
C GLY A 144 -22.97 36.07 12.05
N GLU A 145 -22.38 34.89 11.84
CA GLU A 145 -20.94 34.67 11.93
C GLU A 145 -20.23 35.18 10.66
N GLU A 146 -19.07 35.82 10.82
CA GLU A 146 -18.20 36.19 9.71
C GLU A 146 -17.30 35.01 9.34
N VAL A 147 -17.29 34.66 8.06
CA VAL A 147 -16.44 33.62 7.49
C VAL A 147 -15.55 34.20 6.41
N ARG A 148 -14.34 33.65 6.28
CA ARG A 148 -13.43 33.93 5.19
C ARG A 148 -13.59 32.90 4.08
N LYS A 149 -13.22 33.29 2.87
CA LYS A 149 -13.12 32.35 1.75
C LYS A 149 -12.18 31.21 2.14
N ASP A 150 -12.59 29.99 1.80
CA ASP A 150 -11.90 28.75 2.11
C ASP A 150 -11.83 28.40 3.62
N GLU A 151 -12.61 29.09 4.46
CA GLU A 151 -12.81 28.71 5.87
C GLU A 151 -13.77 27.53 5.99
N PRO A 152 -13.48 26.51 6.82
CA PRO A 152 -14.35 25.35 6.97
C PRO A 152 -15.68 25.71 7.64
N ILE A 153 -16.78 25.41 6.95
CA ILE A 153 -18.15 25.65 7.44
C ILE A 153 -18.81 24.38 7.98
N THR A 154 -18.21 23.22 7.74
CA THR A 154 -18.64 21.93 8.29
C THR A 154 -17.52 21.18 9.01
N THR A 155 -17.89 20.19 9.80
CA THR A 155 -16.99 19.14 10.27
C THR A 155 -16.47 18.30 9.09
N ASN A 156 -15.42 17.51 9.34
CA ASN A 156 -14.94 16.51 8.39
C ASN A 156 -15.49 15.12 8.77
N PRO A 157 -16.45 14.56 8.02
CA PRO A 157 -17.05 13.26 8.35
C PRO A 157 -16.15 12.07 7.98
N ASN A 158 -15.02 12.30 7.29
CA ASN A 158 -14.19 11.22 6.80
C ASN A 158 -13.39 10.55 7.93
N VAL A 159 -13.70 9.28 8.19
CA VAL A 159 -12.94 8.37 9.06
C VAL A 159 -12.23 7.25 8.30
N GLY A 160 -12.14 7.39 6.98
CA GLY A 160 -11.41 6.50 6.08
C GLY A 160 -10.00 7.01 5.77
N GLY A 161 -9.35 6.37 4.81
CA GLY A 161 -8.04 6.80 4.33
C GLY A 161 -7.43 5.86 3.30
N PHE A 162 -6.45 6.41 2.58
CA PHE A 162 -5.61 5.67 1.65
C PHE A 162 -4.17 5.63 2.18
N GLY A 163 -3.57 4.45 2.18
CA GLY A 163 -2.19 4.23 2.59
C GLY A 163 -1.39 3.55 1.48
N GLN A 164 -0.10 3.86 1.41
CA GLN A 164 0.85 3.28 0.47
C GLN A 164 1.98 2.60 1.24
N ALA A 165 2.50 1.51 0.67
CA ALA A 165 3.66 0.82 1.19
C ALA A 165 4.46 0.22 0.04
N GLU A 166 5.77 0.11 0.22
CA GLU A 166 6.66 -0.61 -0.67
C GLU A 166 7.31 -1.78 0.05
N LYS A 167 7.61 -2.85 -0.68
CA LYS A 167 8.29 -4.02 -0.15
C LYS A 167 9.29 -4.57 -1.15
N GLU A 168 10.49 -4.83 -0.68
CA GLU A 168 11.50 -5.53 -1.48
C GLU A 168 11.35 -7.05 -1.36
N VAL A 169 11.47 -7.74 -2.49
CA VAL A 169 11.50 -9.20 -2.61
C VAL A 169 12.73 -9.59 -3.41
N ILE A 170 13.38 -10.70 -3.05
CA ILE A 170 14.54 -11.20 -3.77
C ILE A 170 14.11 -12.43 -4.58
N LEU A 171 14.17 -12.31 -5.91
CA LEU A 171 14.09 -13.45 -6.81
C LEU A 171 15.44 -14.17 -6.81
N GLN A 172 15.53 -15.29 -6.09
CA GLN A 172 16.77 -16.00 -5.83
C GLN A 172 16.97 -17.19 -6.76
N ASP A 173 18.22 -17.38 -7.21
CA ASP A 173 18.66 -18.60 -7.87
C ASP A 173 19.22 -19.58 -6.83
N MET A 174 18.69 -20.79 -6.78
CA MET A 174 19.16 -21.83 -5.86
C MET A 174 20.62 -22.22 -6.13
N ASN A 175 21.11 -22.10 -7.37
CA ASN A 175 22.51 -22.37 -7.68
C ASN A 175 23.46 -21.37 -7.00
N ARG A 176 23.06 -20.09 -6.91
CA ARG A 176 23.82 -19.08 -6.15
C ARG A 176 23.91 -19.45 -4.67
N VAL A 177 22.82 -19.99 -4.11
CA VAL A 177 22.79 -20.46 -2.71
C VAL A 177 23.70 -21.67 -2.52
N TYR A 178 23.65 -22.66 -3.43
CA TYR A 178 24.53 -23.83 -3.34
C TYR A 178 26.01 -23.46 -3.46
N ALA A 179 26.36 -22.58 -4.41
CA ALA A 179 27.73 -22.08 -4.56
C ALA A 179 28.21 -21.34 -3.30
N PHE A 180 27.34 -20.49 -2.73
CA PHE A 180 27.64 -19.78 -1.48
C PHE A 180 27.88 -20.75 -0.30
N CYS A 181 27.06 -21.79 -0.16
CA CYS A 181 27.25 -22.81 0.88
C CYS A 181 28.57 -23.56 0.71
N ALA A 182 28.91 -23.97 -0.52
CA ALA A 182 30.16 -24.66 -0.82
C ALA A 182 31.38 -23.77 -0.50
N LEU A 183 31.33 -22.50 -0.90
CA LEU A 183 32.38 -21.52 -0.58
C LEU A 183 32.52 -21.32 0.93
N SER A 184 31.40 -21.14 1.64
CA SER A 184 31.38 -20.94 3.09
C SER A 184 31.99 -22.14 3.83
N PHE A 185 31.67 -23.36 3.39
CA PHE A 185 32.24 -24.58 3.94
C PHE A 185 33.74 -24.70 3.67
N SER A 186 34.20 -24.33 2.46
CA SER A 186 35.63 -24.30 2.11
C SER A 186 36.41 -23.30 2.97
N ILE A 187 35.86 -22.11 3.20
CA ILE A 187 36.44 -21.09 4.09
C ILE A 187 36.55 -21.65 5.51
N PHE A 188 35.50 -22.28 6.02
CA PHE A 188 35.50 -22.90 7.35
C PHE A 188 36.60 -23.97 7.48
N LEU A 189 36.72 -24.87 6.50
CA LEU A 189 37.78 -25.90 6.49
C LEU A 189 39.18 -25.28 6.46
N SER A 190 39.37 -24.19 5.71
CA SER A 190 40.64 -23.48 5.62
C SER A 190 41.00 -22.82 6.95
N GLN A 191 40.03 -22.13 7.59
CA GLN A 191 40.22 -21.53 8.92
C GLN A 191 40.56 -22.58 9.97
N LEU A 192 39.84 -23.70 9.99
CA LEU A 192 40.12 -24.81 10.89
C LEU A 192 41.54 -25.36 10.68
N SER A 193 41.94 -25.56 9.42
CA SER A 193 43.27 -26.05 9.07
C SER A 193 44.38 -25.11 9.54
N PHE A 194 44.20 -23.79 9.39
CA PHE A 194 45.18 -22.81 9.89
C PHE A 194 45.31 -22.84 11.42
N VAL A 195 44.19 -22.95 12.14
CA VAL A 195 44.21 -23.07 13.62
C VAL A 195 44.91 -24.36 14.05
N LEU A 196 44.58 -25.49 13.42
CA LEU A 196 45.22 -26.78 13.72
C LEU A 196 46.72 -26.74 13.41
N LYS A 197 47.12 -26.14 12.29
CA LYS A 197 48.54 -26.01 11.93
C LYS A 197 49.30 -25.12 12.90
N LYS A 198 48.70 -23.99 13.33
CA LYS A 198 49.26 -23.15 14.38
C LYS A 198 49.47 -23.93 15.68
N LYS A 199 48.44 -24.65 16.15
CA LYS A 199 48.50 -25.48 17.36
C LYS A 199 49.53 -26.60 17.26
N GLN A 200 49.70 -27.20 16.09
CA GLN A 200 50.76 -28.17 15.83
C GLN A 200 52.14 -27.53 16.00
N PHE A 201 52.36 -26.34 15.42
CA PHE A 201 53.66 -25.66 15.48
C PHE A 201 54.00 -25.17 16.89
N GLU A 202 53.03 -24.65 17.64
CA GLU A 202 53.19 -24.28 19.06
C GLU A 202 53.75 -25.46 19.90
N LYS A 203 53.34 -26.70 19.61
CA LYS A 203 53.89 -27.89 20.30
C LYS A 203 55.36 -28.16 19.97
N VAL A 204 55.79 -27.88 18.74
CA VAL A 204 57.19 -28.05 18.33
C VAL A 204 58.06 -26.99 19.01
N GLN A 205 57.61 -25.73 19.03
CA GLN A 205 58.31 -24.64 19.70
C GLN A 205 58.55 -24.95 21.19
N LEU A 206 57.51 -25.44 21.88
CA LEU A 206 57.60 -25.88 23.27
C LEU A 206 58.61 -27.02 23.49
N ALA A 207 58.73 -27.95 22.53
CA ALA A 207 59.68 -29.06 22.61
C ALA A 207 61.13 -28.62 22.33
N GLU A 208 61.32 -27.64 21.43
CA GLU A 208 62.62 -27.07 21.09
C GLU A 208 63.10 -25.99 22.09
N GLY A 209 62.30 -25.67 23.10
CA GLY A 209 62.66 -24.74 24.18
C GLY A 209 62.56 -23.26 23.82
N PHE A 210 61.71 -22.92 22.83
CA PHE A 210 61.34 -21.55 22.48
C PHE A 210 60.07 -21.09 23.22
#